data_AF-A0A1Z4EDS3-F1
#
_entry.id   AF-A0A1Z4EDS3-F1
#
_cell.length_a   1.000
_cell.length_b   1.000
_cell.length_c   1.000
_cell.angle_alpha   90.00
_cell.angle_beta   90.00
_cell.angle_gamma   90.00
#
_symmetry.space_group_name_H-M   'P 1'
#
loop_
_entity.id
_entity.type
_entity.pdbx_description
1 polymer ?
#
loop_
_entity_poly.entity_id
_entity_poly.type
_entity_poly.pdbx_seq_one_letter_code
_entity_poly.pdbx_strand_id
1 'polypeptide(L)'
;MATEHVADPNAFTDERLQQISDRWRSFGFDLNAADLFYRGERSVVIDYLTGHGWQVTEHPTRELYARNGFEFPEDVPNPFADMSYVAATLRFR
;
A
#
# COMPACT_ATOMS: atom_id res chain seq x y z
N MET A 1 -16.33 -1.88 -2.93
CA MET A 1 -15.27 -0.86 -2.75
C MET A 1 -13.94 -1.48 -3.17
N ALA A 2 -13.07 -0.70 -3.81
CA ALA A 2 -11.70 -1.12 -4.12
C ALA A 2 -10.72 -0.08 -3.56
N THR A 3 -9.63 -0.52 -2.92
CA THR A 3 -8.60 0.36 -2.34
C THR A 3 -7.27 -0.36 -2.27
N GLU A 4 -6.17 0.38 -2.25
CA GLU A 4 -4.84 -0.14 -1.93
C GLU A 4 -4.73 -0.47 -0.44
N HIS A 5 -3.85 -1.43 -0.14
CA HIS A 5 -3.58 -1.89 1.21
C HIS A 5 -2.09 -2.16 1.39
N VAL A 6 -1.53 -1.56 2.44
CA VAL A 6 -0.23 -1.93 2.99
C VAL A 6 -0.48 -2.62 4.33
N ALA A 7 -0.03 -3.86 4.46
CA ALA A 7 -0.31 -4.72 5.62
C ALA A 7 0.31 -4.17 6.91
N ASP A 8 1.53 -3.62 6.83
CA ASP A 8 2.20 -3.04 7.98
C ASP A 8 1.68 -1.61 8.27
N PRO A 9 0.95 -1.39 9.37
CA PRO A 9 0.47 -0.06 9.73
C PRO A 9 1.62 0.91 10.04
N ASN A 10 2.81 0.42 10.38
CA ASN A 10 4.01 1.21 10.67
C ASN A 10 5.00 1.27 9.50
N ALA A 11 4.54 0.90 8.30
CA ALA A 11 5.40 0.79 7.13
C ALA A 11 6.16 2.08 6.74
N PHE A 12 5.67 3.25 7.15
CA PHE A 12 6.23 4.57 6.79
C PHE A 12 6.96 5.21 7.98
N THR A 13 8.08 4.59 8.38
CA THR A 13 8.99 5.17 9.37
C THR A 13 9.68 6.44 8.85
N ASP A 14 10.23 7.26 9.74
CA ASP A 14 10.98 8.47 9.35
C ASP A 14 12.12 8.16 8.38
N GLU A 15 12.86 7.08 8.63
CA GLU A 15 13.94 6.63 7.75
C GLU A 15 13.44 6.29 6.35
N ARG A 16 12.31 5.58 6.23
CA ARG A 16 11.73 5.24 4.91
C ARG A 16 11.20 6.47 4.18
N LEU A 17 10.55 7.39 4.90
CA LEU A 17 10.08 8.65 4.30
C LEU A 17 11.25 9.50 3.82
N GLN A 18 12.37 9.49 4.54
CA GLN A 18 13.60 10.14 4.09
C GLN A 18 14.13 9.48 2.80
N GLN A 19 14.21 8.14 2.75
CA GLN A 19 14.65 7.41 1.56
C GLN A 19 13.78 7.69 0.33
N ILE A 20 12.45 7.76 0.50
CA ILE A 20 11.52 8.13 -0.59
C ILE A 20 11.80 9.56 -1.06
N SER A 21 11.97 10.50 -0.12
CA SER A 21 12.25 11.90 -0.44
C SER A 21 13.58 12.06 -1.19
N ASP A 22 14.63 11.36 -0.75
CA ASP A 22 15.94 11.37 -1.40
C ASP A 22 15.87 10.80 -2.83
N ARG A 23 15.11 9.72 -3.02
CA ARG A 23 14.85 9.14 -4.35
C ARG A 23 14.10 10.11 -5.25
N TRP A 24 13.12 10.86 -4.74
CA TRP A 24 12.45 11.88 -5.54
C TRP A 24 13.36 13.05 -5.91
N ARG A 25 14.19 13.52 -4.96
CA ARG A 25 15.16 14.59 -5.23
C ARG A 25 16.23 14.17 -6.24
N SER A 26 16.63 12.90 -6.27
CA SER A 26 17.58 12.41 -7.29
C SER A 26 17.01 12.46 -8.72
N PHE A 27 15.69 12.49 -8.87
CA PHE A 27 14.99 12.70 -10.14
C PHE A 27 14.61 14.17 -10.40
N GLY A 28 15.02 15.10 -9.53
CA GLY A 28 14.75 16.54 -9.67
C GLY A 28 13.42 17.01 -9.09
N PHE A 29 12.71 16.17 -8.33
CA PHE A 29 11.49 16.56 -7.63
C PHE A 29 11.82 17.14 -6.24
N ASP A 30 11.43 18.38 -5.99
CA ASP A 30 11.55 19.01 -4.67
C ASP A 30 10.32 18.69 -3.81
N LEU A 31 10.19 17.42 -3.42
CA LEU A 31 9.09 16.90 -2.61
C LEU A 31 9.63 16.26 -1.34
N ASN A 32 8.87 16.40 -0.26
CA ASN A 32 9.11 15.72 1.01
C ASN A 32 7.98 14.72 1.27
N ALA A 33 8.33 13.44 1.38
CA ALA A 33 7.35 12.38 1.66
C ALA A 33 6.65 12.59 3.01
N ALA A 34 7.30 13.19 4.01
CA ALA A 34 6.67 13.44 5.30
C ALA A 34 5.44 14.37 5.21
N ASP A 35 5.36 15.21 4.18
CA ASP A 35 4.23 16.11 3.95
C ASP A 35 3.06 15.42 3.23
N LEU A 36 3.30 14.26 2.64
CA LEU A 36 2.32 13.50 1.85
C LEU A 36 1.81 12.26 2.58
N PHE A 37 2.63 11.65 3.42
CA PHE A 37 2.28 10.43 4.15
C PHE A 37 1.74 10.77 5.54
N TYR A 38 0.45 10.50 5.74
CA TYR A 38 -0.21 10.68 7.03
C TYR A 38 0.28 9.65 8.04
N ARG A 39 0.85 10.16 9.14
CA ARG A 39 1.33 9.37 10.28
C ARG A 39 0.22 9.20 11.31
N GLY A 40 0.39 8.20 12.17
CA GLY A 40 -0.46 7.97 13.35
C GLY A 40 -1.14 6.61 13.31
N GLU A 41 -1.99 6.38 14.32
CA GLU A 41 -2.79 5.17 14.38
C GLU A 41 -3.74 5.12 13.18
N ARG A 42 -3.66 4.01 12.44
CA ARG A 42 -4.55 3.72 11.33
C ARG A 42 -5.06 2.31 11.45
N SER A 43 -6.32 2.12 11.10
CA SER A 43 -6.85 0.77 10.97
C SER A 43 -6.24 0.09 9.74
N VAL A 44 -5.84 -1.16 9.90
CA VAL A 44 -5.48 -2.05 8.79
C VAL A 44 -6.75 -2.29 7.98
N VAL A 45 -6.74 -1.94 6.69
CA VAL A 45 -7.95 -1.91 5.83
C VAL A 45 -8.72 -3.23 5.87
N ILE A 46 -8.01 -4.36 5.75
CA ILE A 46 -8.62 -5.70 5.76
C ILE A 46 -9.30 -5.97 7.10
N ASP A 47 -8.59 -5.72 8.21
CA ASP A 47 -9.13 -5.94 9.56
C ASP A 47 -10.34 -5.05 9.84
N TYR A 48 -10.25 -3.77 9.45
CA TYR A 48 -11.33 -2.81 9.62
C TYR A 48 -12.58 -3.27 8.88
N LEU A 49 -12.47 -3.56 7.59
CA LEU A 49 -13.61 -3.95 6.77
C LEU A 49 -14.22 -5.28 7.23
N THR A 50 -13.37 -6.26 7.55
CA THR A 50 -13.81 -7.56 8.06
C THR A 50 -14.55 -7.41 9.39
N GLY A 51 -14.04 -6.59 10.32
CA GLY A 51 -14.69 -6.29 11.58
C GLY A 51 -16.06 -5.58 11.43
N HIS A 52 -16.28 -4.92 10.30
CA HIS A 52 -17.56 -4.26 9.97
C HIS A 52 -18.46 -5.10 9.06
N GLY A 53 -18.22 -6.42 8.96
CA GLY A 53 -19.10 -7.36 8.26
C GLY A 53 -18.94 -7.36 6.74
N TRP A 54 -17.90 -6.75 6.20
CA TRP A 54 -17.60 -6.83 4.78
C TRP A 54 -16.92 -8.15 4.45
N GLN A 55 -17.30 -8.73 3.30
CA GLN A 55 -16.50 -9.78 2.69
C GLN A 55 -15.36 -9.13 1.92
N VAL A 56 -14.12 -9.43 2.29
CA VAL A 56 -12.90 -8.82 1.74
C VAL A 56 -12.14 -9.86 0.90
N THR A 57 -11.57 -9.42 -0.22
CA THR A 57 -10.66 -10.20 -1.06
C THR A 57 -9.40 -9.37 -1.30
N GLU A 58 -8.25 -9.96 -1.01
CA GLU A 58 -6.94 -9.35 -1.23
C GLU A 58 -6.31 -9.85 -2.54
N HIS A 59 -5.61 -8.96 -3.22
CA HIS A 59 -4.90 -9.21 -4.44
C HIS A 59 -3.46 -8.66 -4.32
N PRO A 60 -2.48 -9.48 -3.94
CA PRO A 60 -1.09 -9.05 -3.85
C PRO A 60 -0.59 -8.53 -5.20
N THR A 61 0.12 -7.39 -5.19
CA THR A 61 0.56 -6.73 -6.42
C THR A 61 1.41 -7.67 -7.28
N ARG A 62 2.32 -8.44 -6.65
CA ARG A 62 3.17 -9.42 -7.35
C ARG A 62 2.36 -10.50 -8.07
N GLU A 63 1.26 -10.98 -7.47
CA GLU A 63 0.38 -11.94 -8.13
C GLU A 63 -0.37 -11.32 -9.30
N LEU A 64 -0.79 -10.05 -9.18
CA LEU A 64 -1.44 -9.35 -10.28
C LEU A 64 -0.51 -9.14 -11.47
N TYR A 65 0.76 -8.82 -11.24
CA TYR A 65 1.77 -8.77 -12.31
C TYR A 65 1.86 -10.12 -13.04
N ALA A 66 2.06 -11.21 -12.29
CA ALA A 66 2.16 -12.56 -12.86
C ALA A 66 0.91 -12.97 -13.64
N ARG A 67 -0.29 -12.70 -13.10
CA ARG A 67 -1.57 -13.03 -13.75
C ARG A 67 -1.79 -12.28 -15.08
N ASN A 68 -1.19 -11.10 -15.23
CA ASN A 68 -1.32 -10.28 -16.43
C ASN A 68 -0.10 -10.41 -17.37
N GLY A 69 0.84 -11.32 -17.08
CA GLY A 69 2.02 -11.54 -17.92
C GLY A 69 3.07 -10.43 -17.84
N PHE A 70 3.07 -9.64 -16.76
CA PHE A 70 4.08 -8.61 -16.52
C PHE A 70 5.17 -9.13 -15.58
N GLU A 71 6.41 -8.71 -15.85
CA GLU A 71 7.52 -8.90 -14.91
C GLU A 71 7.42 -7.91 -13.76
N PHE A 72 7.57 -8.40 -12.53
CA PHE A 72 7.58 -7.53 -11.36
C PHE A 72 8.94 -6.84 -11.23
N PRO A 73 9.02 -5.50 -11.15
CA PRO A 73 10.31 -4.82 -11.09
C PRO A 73 11.10 -5.18 -9.82
N GLU A 74 12.41 -5.36 -9.95
CA GLU A 74 13.27 -5.72 -8.80
C GLU A 74 13.51 -4.54 -7.84
N ASP A 75 13.35 -3.31 -8.33
CA ASP A 75 13.73 -2.08 -7.62
C ASP A 75 12.53 -1.36 -6.96
N VAL A 76 11.38 -2.05 -6.85
CA VAL A 76 10.21 -1.53 -6.14
C VAL A 76 10.57 -1.39 -4.65
N PRO A 77 10.57 -0.17 -4.08
CA PRO A 77 10.94 0.02 -2.69
C PRO A 77 9.86 -0.49 -1.75
N ASN A 78 10.26 -1.03 -0.60
CA ASN A 78 9.33 -1.29 0.49
C ASN A 78 8.73 0.03 1.02
N PRO A 79 7.44 0.06 1.40
CA PRO A 79 6.53 -1.09 1.48
C PRO A 79 5.75 -1.39 0.19
N PHE A 80 6.00 -0.66 -0.90
CA PHE A 80 5.21 -0.79 -2.13
C PHE A 80 5.36 -2.17 -2.78
N ALA A 81 6.48 -2.86 -2.54
CA ALA A 81 6.70 -4.21 -3.05
C ALA A 81 5.74 -5.24 -2.43
N ASP A 82 5.29 -5.00 -1.19
CA ASP A 82 4.41 -5.87 -0.41
C ASP A 82 2.96 -5.34 -0.37
N MET A 83 2.61 -4.39 -1.24
CA MET A 83 1.27 -3.84 -1.32
C MET A 83 0.29 -4.81 -1.98
N SER A 84 -0.97 -4.72 -1.57
CA SER A 84 -2.09 -5.43 -2.16
C SER A 84 -3.19 -4.47 -2.60
N TYR A 85 -3.98 -4.88 -3.59
CA TYR A 85 -5.29 -4.29 -3.85
C TYR A 85 -6.36 -5.07 -3.11
N VAL A 86 -7.35 -4.37 -2.57
CA VAL A 86 -8.43 -4.97 -1.80
C VAL A 86 -9.76 -4.69 -2.47
N ALA A 87 -10.55 -5.73 -2.71
CA ALA A 87 -11.94 -5.64 -3.11
C ALA A 87 -12.84 -6.06 -1.94
N ALA A 88 -13.88 -5.28 -1.65
CA ALA A 88 -14.80 -5.59 -0.57
C ALA A 88 -16.26 -5.38 -0.97
N THR A 89 -17.13 -6.29 -0.52
CA THR A 89 -18.58 -6.24 -0.71
C THR A 89 -19.30 -6.45 0.60
N LEU A 90 -20.25 -5.56 0.90
CA LEU A 90 -21.19 -5.74 2.01
C LEU A 90 -22.41 -6.49 1.48
N ARG A 91 -22.69 -7.67 2.03
CA ARG A 91 -23.89 -8.44 1.67
C ARG A 91 -24.96 -8.15 2.70
N PHE A 92 -26.04 -7.49 2.28
CA PHE A 92 -27.26 -7.44 3.05
C PHE A 92 -27.94 -8.81 2.95
N ARG A 93 -28.38 -9.34 4.09
CA ARG A 93 -29.26 -10.50 4.14
C ARG A 93 -30.68 -10.09 3.79
#